data_AF-W2SR11-F1
#
_entry.id   AF-W2SR11-F1
#
_cell.length_a   1.000
_cell.length_b   1.000
_cell.length_c   1.000
_cell.angle_alpha   90.00
_cell.angle_beta   90.00
_cell.angle_gamma   90.00
#
_symmetry.space_group_name_H-M   'P 1'
#
loop_
_entity.id
_entity.type
_entity.pdbx_description
1 polymer ?
#
loop_
_entity_poly.entity_id
_entity_poly.type
_entity_poly.pdbx_seq_one_letter_code
_entity_poly.pdbx_strand_id
1 'polypeptide(L)'
;ERKEREAKKQAELEEKYKLWNKGVEQSERRGKQLEEMARVAAEPLARMADDEEMNRHLKDIIYEEDPMAEMLMSRKREEAMDEGELVYPTYQGEFPPNRFGIRPGYRWDGVDRSNGFEAKLAQAKNRRNAQEKEYYQNLQLYE
;
A
#
# COMPACT_ATOMS: atom_id res chain seq x y z
N GLU A 1 32.51 -14.56 -31.36
CA GLU A 1 31.84 -13.38 -31.94
C GLU A 1 30.34 -13.48 -32.22
N ARG A 2 29.84 -14.08 -33.33
CA ARG A 2 28.38 -14.05 -33.64
C ARG A 2 27.52 -14.68 -32.54
N LYS A 3 27.90 -15.87 -32.06
CA LYS A 3 27.22 -16.57 -30.95
C LYS A 3 27.26 -15.81 -29.63
N GLU A 4 28.36 -15.13 -29.30
CA GLU A 4 28.45 -14.31 -28.09
C GLU A 4 27.60 -13.04 -28.20
N ARG A 5 27.52 -12.44 -29.39
CA ARG A 5 26.66 -11.28 -29.63
C ARG A 5 25.18 -11.65 -29.54
N GLU A 6 24.80 -12.83 -30.03
CA GLU A 6 23.46 -13.39 -29.86
C GLU A 6 23.17 -13.71 -28.39
N ALA A 7 24.10 -14.36 -27.68
CA ALA A 7 23.94 -14.65 -26.26
C ALA A 7 23.79 -13.38 -25.41
N LYS A 8 24.56 -12.32 -25.70
CA LYS A 8 24.40 -11.01 -25.03
C LYS A 8 23.03 -10.38 -25.29
N LYS A 9 22.53 -10.44 -26.53
CA LYS A 9 21.19 -9.94 -26.87
C LYS A 9 20.09 -10.74 -26.17
N GLN A 10 20.24 -12.06 -26.09
CA GLN A 10 19.32 -12.93 -25.36
C GLN A 10 19.32 -12.61 -23.86
N ALA A 11 20.50 -12.43 -23.25
CA ALA A 11 20.62 -12.04 -21.85
C ALA A 11 19.98 -10.67 -21.57
N GLU A 12 20.18 -9.68 -22.45
CA GLU A 12 19.54 -8.36 -22.32
C GLU A 12 18.01 -8.45 -22.41
N LEU A 13 17.49 -9.26 -23.33
CA LEU A 13 16.05 -9.52 -23.45
C LEU A 13 15.52 -10.23 -22.20
N GLU A 14 16.21 -11.25 -21.70
CA GLU A 14 15.84 -11.96 -20.48
C GLU A 14 15.78 -11.04 -19.27
N GLU A 15 16.76 -10.15 -19.09
CA GLU A 15 16.73 -9.15 -18.00
C GLU A 15 15.54 -8.19 -18.13
N LYS A 16 15.23 -7.73 -19.36
CA LYS A 16 14.03 -6.90 -19.61
C LYS A 16 12.74 -7.66 -19.27
N TYR A 17 12.64 -8.93 -19.68
CA TYR A 17 11.48 -9.76 -19.35
C TYR A 17 11.38 -10.06 -17.86
N LYS A 18 12.50 -10.28 -17.17
CA LYS A 18 12.51 -10.46 -15.71
C LYS A 18 12.00 -9.23 -14.98
N LEU A 19 12.29 -8.03 -15.47
CA LEU A 19 11.76 -6.80 -14.90
C LEU A 19 10.27 -6.63 -15.20
N TRP A 20 9.86 -6.84 -16.46
CA TRP A 20 8.46 -6.66 -16.87
C TRP A 20 7.52 -7.67 -16.21
N ASN A 21 7.95 -8.92 -16.05
CA ASN A 21 7.13 -9.96 -15.41
C ASN A 21 6.98 -9.77 -13.89
N LYS A 22 7.65 -8.79 -13.28
CA LYS A 22 7.51 -8.48 -11.85
C LYS A 22 6.51 -7.36 -11.64
N GLY A 23 5.84 -7.40 -10.48
CA GLY A 23 5.04 -6.27 -10.02
C GLY A 23 5.93 -5.07 -9.71
N VAL A 24 5.55 -3.89 -10.22
CA VAL A 24 6.24 -2.63 -9.93
C VAL A 24 6.19 -2.33 -8.43
N GLU A 25 5.00 -2.40 -7.82
CA GLU A 25 4.79 -2.17 -6.39
C GLU A 25 5.62 -3.12 -5.51
N GLN A 26 5.72 -4.40 -5.89
CA GLN A 26 6.54 -5.38 -5.15
C GLN A 26 8.04 -5.02 -5.20
N SER A 27 8.51 -4.51 -6.33
CA SER A 27 9.91 -4.11 -6.52
C SER A 27 10.22 -2.84 -5.74
N GLU A 28 9.35 -1.83 -5.81
CA GLU A 28 9.45 -0.59 -5.05
C GLU A 28 9.40 -0.86 -3.54
N ARG A 29 8.45 -1.68 -3.10
CA ARG A 29 8.33 -2.09 -1.69
C ARG A 29 9.58 -2.78 -1.20
N ARG A 30 10.17 -3.66 -2.01
CA ARG A 30 11.44 -4.32 -1.67
C ARG A 30 12.58 -3.32 -1.56
N GLY A 31 12.65 -2.32 -2.44
CA GLY A 31 13.62 -1.23 -2.36
C GLY A 31 13.48 -0.45 -1.06
N LYS A 32 12.26 0.03 -0.76
CA LYS A 32 11.95 0.76 0.49
C LYS A 32 12.28 -0.05 1.74
N GLN A 33 12.03 -1.35 1.73
CA GLN A 33 12.38 -2.24 2.86
C GLN A 33 13.90 -2.35 3.05
N LEU A 34 14.69 -2.44 1.99
CA LEU A 34 16.14 -2.51 2.11
C LEU A 34 16.73 -1.20 2.62
N GLU A 35 16.20 -0.08 2.17
CA GLU A 35 16.58 1.25 2.66
C GLU A 35 16.22 1.44 4.14
N GLU A 36 15.00 1.05 4.53
CA GLU A 36 14.55 1.10 5.92
C GLU A 36 15.39 0.17 6.82
N MET A 37 15.72 -1.03 6.36
CA MET A 37 16.63 -1.93 7.09
C MET A 37 18.02 -1.32 7.29
N ALA A 38 18.57 -0.67 6.26
CA ALA A 38 19.87 -0.01 6.35
C ALA A 38 19.84 1.16 7.34
N ARG A 39 18.74 1.93 7.35
CA ARG A 39 18.54 3.03 8.29
C ARG A 39 18.40 2.54 9.72
N VAL A 40 17.53 1.56 9.97
CA VAL A 40 17.31 0.97 11.30
C VAL A 40 18.58 0.29 11.83
N ALA A 41 19.39 -0.31 10.96
CA ALA A 41 20.67 -0.87 11.37
C ALA A 41 21.68 0.18 11.87
N ALA A 42 21.55 1.45 11.43
CA ALA A 42 22.35 2.56 11.90
C ALA A 42 21.73 3.30 13.10
N GLU A 43 20.42 3.15 13.33
CA GLU A 43 19.69 3.74 14.47
C GLU A 43 20.04 3.05 15.80
N PRO A 44 19.92 3.78 16.94
CA PRO A 44 20.02 3.17 18.27
C PRO A 44 18.82 2.24 18.54
N LEU A 45 19.02 1.25 19.40
CA LEU A 45 17.99 0.24 19.73
C LEU A 45 16.69 0.85 20.28
N ALA A 46 16.78 1.95 21.03
CA ALA A 46 15.64 2.60 21.66
C ALA A 46 15.46 4.02 21.12
N ARG A 47 14.22 4.36 20.73
CA ARG A 47 13.81 5.72 20.39
C ARG A 47 13.39 6.46 21.66
N MET A 48 13.88 7.69 21.82
CA MET A 48 13.56 8.57 22.94
C MET A 48 12.67 9.72 22.48
N ALA A 49 12.15 10.52 23.42
CA ALA A 49 11.30 11.68 23.09
C ALA A 49 11.99 12.70 22.18
N ASP A 50 13.32 12.80 22.26
CA ASP A 50 14.12 13.75 21.48
C ASP A 50 14.54 13.20 20.10
N ASP A 51 14.06 12.02 19.69
CA ASP A 51 14.40 11.42 18.39
C ASP A 51 13.92 12.30 17.23
N GLU A 52 14.85 12.85 16.45
CA GLU A 52 14.57 13.80 15.38
C GLU A 52 13.75 13.19 14.23
N GLU A 53 13.99 11.92 13.89
CA GLU A 53 13.30 11.28 12.78
C GLU A 53 11.86 10.89 13.14
N MET A 54 11.68 10.34 14.35
CA MET A 54 10.34 10.09 14.88
C MET A 54 9.54 11.40 14.96
N ASN A 55 10.14 12.47 15.46
CA ASN A 55 9.47 13.77 15.59
C ASN A 55 9.15 14.41 14.24
N ARG A 56 9.99 14.21 13.21
CA ARG A 56 9.68 14.62 11.82
C ARG A 56 8.47 13.85 11.31
N HIS A 57 8.48 12.53 11.42
CA HIS A 57 7.37 11.69 10.96
C HIS A 57 6.05 12.08 11.63
N LEU A 58 6.04 12.30 12.95
CA LEU A 58 4.83 12.70 13.68
C LEU A 58 4.29 14.07 13.24
N LYS A 59 5.16 15.02 12.87
CA LYS A 59 4.75 16.31 12.32
C LYS A 59 4.17 16.21 10.91
N ASP A 60 4.59 15.20 10.15
CA ASP A 60 4.08 14.97 8.80
C ASP A 60 2.70 14.32 8.78
N ILE A 61 2.28 13.67 9.87
CA ILE A 61 0.94 13.06 9.99
C ILE A 61 -0.09 14.19 10.05
N ILE A 62 -0.99 14.20 9.06
CA ILE A 62 -2.14 15.10 9.03
C ILE A 62 -3.35 14.34 9.56
N TYR A 63 -3.99 14.88 10.60
CA TYR A 63 -5.20 14.33 11.18
C TYR A 63 -6.44 14.93 10.53
N GLU A 64 -7.46 14.10 10.28
CA GLU A 64 -8.73 14.54 9.66
C GLU A 64 -9.52 15.51 10.56
N GLU A 65 -9.33 15.44 11.87
CA GLU A 65 -10.01 16.29 12.86
C GLU A 65 -9.40 17.70 12.97
N ASP A 66 -8.25 17.95 12.34
CA ASP A 66 -7.59 19.25 12.37
C ASP A 66 -8.33 20.25 11.45
N PRO A 67 -8.74 21.44 11.94
CA PRO A 67 -9.31 22.49 11.09
C PRO A 67 -8.43 22.89 9.90
N MET A 68 -7.11 22.69 9.99
CA MET A 68 -6.14 23.02 8.94
C MET A 68 -5.87 21.85 7.98
N ALA A 69 -6.45 20.67 8.20
CA ALA A 69 -6.14 19.46 7.44
C ALA A 69 -6.30 19.66 5.92
N GLU A 70 -7.39 20.29 5.48
CA GLU A 70 -7.65 20.52 4.06
C GLU A 70 -6.57 21.38 3.39
N MET A 71 -6.12 22.44 4.09
CA MET A 71 -5.07 23.34 3.61
C MET A 71 -3.70 22.64 3.56
N LEU A 72 -3.39 21.78 4.54
CA LEU A 72 -2.15 21.01 4.54
C LEU A 72 -2.14 19.96 3.42
N MET A 73 -3.27 19.31 3.15
CA MET A 73 -3.41 18.35 2.05
C MET A 73 -3.28 19.01 0.67
N SER A 74 -3.90 20.19 0.47
CA SER A 74 -3.76 20.93 -0.79
C SER A 74 -2.32 21.36 -1.02
N ARG A 75 -1.65 21.89 0.02
CA ARG A 75 -0.24 22.28 -0.04
C ARG A 75 0.67 21.09 -0.37
N LYS A 76 0.50 19.94 0.29
CA LYS A 76 1.28 18.73 -0.02
C LYS A 76 1.08 18.28 -1.47
N ARG A 77 -0.13 18.43 -2.00
CA ARG A 77 -0.43 18.10 -3.41
C ARG A 77 0.27 19.06 -4.37
N GLU A 78 0.32 20.36 -4.07
CA GLU A 78 1.06 21.34 -4.85
C GLU A 78 2.56 21.06 -4.83
N GLU A 79 3.13 20.78 -3.65
CA GLU A 79 4.55 20.43 -3.48
C GLU A 79 4.91 19.17 -4.30
N ALA A 80 4.07 18.13 -4.29
CA ALA A 80 4.28 16.94 -5.11
C ALA A 80 4.23 17.23 -6.63
N MET A 81 3.38 18.15 -7.07
CA MET A 81 3.33 18.58 -8.47
C MET A 81 4.57 19.37 -8.87
N ASP A 82 5.06 20.26 -8.00
CA ASP A 82 6.27 21.06 -8.22
C ASP A 82 7.54 20.20 -8.25
N GLU A 83 7.60 19.14 -7.45
CA GLU A 83 8.65 18.12 -7.49
C GLU A 83 8.61 17.23 -8.76
N GLY A 84 7.56 17.36 -9.56
CA GLY A 84 7.37 16.60 -10.80
C GLY A 84 6.88 15.18 -10.57
N GLU A 85 6.29 14.88 -9.41
CA GLU A 85 5.69 13.59 -9.13
C GLU A 85 4.46 13.38 -10.01
N LEU A 86 4.40 12.24 -10.70
CA LEU A 86 3.29 11.94 -11.60
C LEU A 86 2.04 11.54 -10.81
N VAL A 87 1.21 12.51 -10.46
CA VAL A 87 -0.07 12.29 -9.77
C VAL A 87 -1.09 11.72 -10.75
N TYR A 88 -1.23 10.40 -10.79
CA TYR A 88 -2.30 9.76 -11.55
C TYR A 88 -3.67 10.10 -10.95
N PRO A 89 -4.70 10.39 -11.78
CA PRO A 89 -6.05 10.55 -11.28
C PRO A 89 -6.51 9.28 -10.54
N THR A 90 -7.29 9.47 -9.48
CA THR A 90 -7.96 8.39 -8.75
C THR A 90 -9.41 8.30 -9.18
N TYR A 91 -9.99 7.11 -9.07
CA TYR A 91 -11.44 6.95 -9.23
C TYR A 91 -12.18 7.70 -8.12
N GLN A 92 -13.24 8.43 -8.48
CA GLN A 92 -14.01 9.31 -7.59
C GLN A 92 -15.37 8.73 -7.18
N GLY A 93 -15.83 7.66 -7.83
CA GLY A 93 -17.13 7.04 -7.53
C GLY A 93 -17.05 6.03 -6.39
N GLU A 94 -18.21 5.50 -6.02
CA GLU A 94 -18.33 4.35 -5.11
C GLU A 94 -17.83 3.08 -5.79
N PHE A 95 -17.12 2.23 -5.06
CA PHE A 95 -16.60 0.97 -5.57
C PHE A 95 -16.70 -0.15 -4.52
N PRO A 96 -16.87 -1.42 -4.95
CA PRO A 96 -16.93 -2.53 -4.02
C PRO A 96 -15.56 -2.73 -3.33
N PRO A 97 -15.54 -2.99 -2.02
CA PRO A 97 -14.31 -3.26 -1.30
C PRO A 97 -13.71 -4.61 -1.74
N ASN A 98 -12.39 -4.70 -1.76
CA ASN A 98 -11.66 -5.95 -1.99
C ASN A 98 -10.70 -6.23 -0.83
N ARG A 99 -10.24 -7.49 -0.71
CA ARG A 99 -9.32 -7.92 0.34
C ARG A 99 -8.03 -7.09 0.45
N PHE A 100 -7.58 -6.47 -0.64
CA PHE A 100 -6.30 -5.77 -0.71
C PHE A 100 -6.42 -4.26 -0.53
N GLY A 101 -7.63 -3.71 -0.37
CA GLY A 101 -7.87 -2.26 -0.31
C GLY A 101 -7.49 -1.51 -1.60
N ILE A 102 -7.30 -2.20 -2.72
CA ILE A 102 -6.87 -1.59 -3.98
C ILE A 102 -8.06 -0.87 -4.61
N ARG A 103 -7.91 0.43 -4.85
CA ARG A 103 -8.93 1.23 -5.54
C ARG A 103 -8.98 0.88 -7.03
N PRO A 104 -10.15 0.94 -7.68
CA PRO A 104 -10.22 0.81 -9.13
C PRO A 104 -9.47 1.96 -9.81
N GLY A 105 -9.01 1.71 -11.04
CA GLY A 105 -8.40 2.74 -11.86
C GLY A 105 -9.39 3.85 -12.21
N TYR A 106 -8.89 5.06 -12.46
CA TYR A 106 -9.72 6.25 -12.75
C TYR A 106 -10.67 6.13 -13.94
N ARG A 107 -10.41 5.17 -14.84
CA ARG A 107 -11.22 4.91 -16.05
C ARG A 107 -12.29 3.84 -15.85
N TRP A 108 -12.43 3.31 -14.64
CA TRP A 108 -13.45 2.31 -14.35
C TRP A 108 -14.84 2.94 -14.49
N ASP A 109 -15.79 2.18 -15.05
CA ASP A 109 -17.13 2.68 -15.39
C ASP A 109 -18.13 2.60 -14.23
N GLY A 110 -17.72 2.09 -13.07
CA GLY A 110 -18.57 1.91 -11.90
C GLY A 110 -19.43 0.64 -11.92
N VAL A 111 -19.39 -0.15 -12.98
CA VAL A 111 -20.22 -1.35 -13.10
C VAL A 111 -19.46 -2.57 -12.57
N ASP A 112 -19.98 -3.17 -11.49
CA ASP A 112 -19.45 -4.43 -10.96
C ASP A 112 -19.74 -5.60 -11.92
N ARG A 113 -18.67 -6.25 -12.38
CA ARG A 113 -18.70 -7.43 -13.25
C ARG A 113 -18.12 -8.67 -12.56
N SER A 114 -18.11 -8.68 -11.23
CA SER A 114 -17.57 -9.78 -10.43
C SER A 114 -18.49 -11.00 -10.40
N ASN A 115 -17.95 -12.13 -9.95
CA ASN A 115 -18.71 -13.35 -9.65
C ASN A 115 -19.22 -13.38 -8.18
N GLY A 116 -19.07 -12.27 -7.44
CA GLY A 116 -19.41 -12.17 -6.01
C GLY A 116 -18.45 -12.88 -5.04
N PHE A 117 -17.26 -13.31 -5.47
CA PHE A 117 -16.29 -14.00 -4.60
C PHE A 117 -15.84 -13.16 -3.39
N GLU A 118 -15.46 -11.90 -3.61
CA GLU A 118 -15.00 -10.99 -2.54
C GLU A 118 -16.09 -10.78 -1.48
N ALA A 119 -17.35 -10.60 -1.91
CA ALA A 119 -18.49 -10.46 -1.00
C ALA A 119 -18.72 -11.73 -0.16
N LYS A 120 -18.68 -12.91 -0.79
CA LYS A 120 -18.81 -14.21 -0.09
C LYS A 120 -17.68 -14.42 0.91
N LEU A 121 -16.46 -14.04 0.54
CA LEU A 121 -15.29 -14.15 1.42
C LEU A 121 -15.42 -13.25 2.65
N ALA A 122 -15.85 -12.00 2.47
CA ALA A 122 -16.10 -11.07 3.56
C ALA A 122 -17.20 -11.59 4.50
N GLN A 123 -18.31 -12.10 3.95
CA GLN A 123 -19.37 -12.71 4.75
C GLN A 123 -18.91 -13.93 5.54
N ALA A 124 -18.11 -14.81 4.93
CA ALA A 124 -17.55 -15.98 5.61
C ALA A 124 -16.63 -15.58 6.77
N LYS A 125 -15.77 -14.58 6.57
CA LYS A 125 -14.90 -14.03 7.62
C LYS A 125 -15.72 -13.42 8.76
N ASN A 126 -16.73 -12.61 8.44
CA ASN A 126 -17.61 -12.00 9.44
C ASN A 126 -18.37 -13.05 10.25
N ARG A 127 -18.88 -14.10 9.58
CA ARG A 127 -19.56 -15.22 10.25
C ARG A 127 -18.64 -15.92 11.24
N ARG A 128 -17.39 -16.19 10.84
CA ARG A 128 -16.40 -16.82 11.73
C ARG A 128 -16.10 -15.94 12.96
N ASN A 129 -15.86 -14.65 12.74
CA ASN A 129 -15.59 -13.71 13.83
C ASN A 129 -16.79 -13.56 14.78
N ALA A 130 -18.02 -13.57 14.25
CA ALA A 130 -19.24 -13.52 15.05
C ALA A 130 -19.38 -14.76 15.94
N GLN A 131 -19.18 -15.96 15.37
CA GLN A 131 -19.23 -17.23 16.13
C GLN A 131 -18.18 -17.28 17.25
N GLU A 132 -16.96 -16.84 16.96
CA GLU A 132 -15.89 -16.77 17.96
C GLU A 132 -16.25 -15.81 19.10
N LYS A 133 -16.78 -14.62 18.76
CA LYS A 133 -17.23 -13.64 19.76
C LYS A 133 -18.40 -14.18 20.61
N GLU A 134 -19.39 -14.78 19.97
CA GLU A 134 -20.52 -15.42 20.66
C GLU A 134 -20.05 -16.54 21.59
N TYR A 135 -19.10 -17.36 21.15
CA TYR A 135 -18.52 -18.42 21.96
C TYR A 135 -17.91 -17.89 23.27
N TYR A 136 -17.04 -16.88 23.19
CA TYR A 136 -16.41 -16.29 24.37
C TYR A 136 -17.40 -15.53 25.25
N GLN A 137 -18.36 -14.82 24.65
CA GLN A 137 -19.41 -14.13 25.41
C GLN A 137 -20.29 -15.13 26.18
N ASN A 138 -20.64 -16.25 25.56
CA ASN A 138 -21.42 -17.30 26.22
C ASN A 138 -20.63 -17.93 27.36
N LEU A 139 -19.34 -18.25 27.17
CA LEU A 139 -18.47 -18.76 28.24
C LEU A 139 -18.44 -17.83 29.46
N GLN A 140 -18.29 -16.52 29.23
CA GLN A 140 -18.27 -15.52 30.31
C GLN A 140 -19.60 -15.44 31.08
N LEU A 141 -20.73 -15.81 30.47
CA LEU A 141 -22.03 -15.83 31.13
C LEU A 141 -22.24 -17.07 32.02
N TYR A 142 -21.46 -18.13 31.82
CA TYR A 142 -21.54 -19.37 32.59
C TYR A 142 -20.46 -19.50 33.67
N GLU A 143 -19.47 -18.60 33.69
CA GLU A 143 -18.55 -18.38 34.81
C GLU A 143 -19.14 -17.40 35.84
#